data_AF-A0A9D1SJ99-F1
#
_entry.id   AF-A0A9D1SJ99-F1
#
_cell.length_a   1.000
_cell.length_b   1.000
_cell.length_c   1.000
_cell.angle_alpha   90.00
_cell.angle_beta   90.00
_cell.angle_gamma   90.00
#
_symmetry.space_group_name_H-M   'P 1'
#
loop_
_entity.id
_entity.type
_entity.pdbx_description
1 polymer ?
#
loop_
_entity_poly.entity_id
_entity_poly.type
_entity_poly.pdbx_seq_one_letter_code
_entity_poly.pdbx_strand_id
1 'polypeptide(L)'
;MKQVSKTRRAVVRIAVTGVMTGLVMAFTYFGVNLGTAYVNLGDAMVLAAGALFGPVTGMIAGGLGAMLMDLIVYPATFVFTLFIKGIEGALCGVLLKYALPKLTRGRYPLLQVILGIAAMMLCALFMAAGYFGTNVLFWGEGDSPATRLSGALLQLPIDIAQGAVGCAIAALLIYAVRLDKIAARFSLGDLLIVNNKGKERAAQSESLSSPAENEEQGRENAAENNDKERENADDEKQGTTLEKSDKNRYN
;
A
#
# COMPACT_ATOMS: atom_id res chain seq x y z
N MET A 1 -3.41 28.50 5.11
CA MET A 1 -2.24 27.58 5.07
C MET A 1 -1.61 27.68 3.67
N LYS A 2 -0.35 28.11 3.56
CA LYS A 2 0.32 28.27 2.25
C LYS A 2 0.45 26.91 1.56
N GLN A 3 -0.04 26.78 0.33
CA GLN A 3 0.20 25.59 -0.47
C GLN A 3 1.72 25.38 -0.61
N VAL A 4 2.22 24.26 -0.10
CA VAL A 4 3.60 23.84 -0.35
C VAL A 4 3.74 23.63 -1.87
N SER A 5 4.73 24.28 -2.50
CA SER A 5 4.97 24.10 -3.94
C SER A 5 5.35 22.64 -4.24
N LYS A 6 4.98 22.14 -5.43
CA LYS A 6 5.33 20.77 -5.86
C LYS A 6 6.83 20.50 -5.72
N THR A 7 7.66 21.49 -6.05
CA THR A 7 9.11 21.46 -5.92
C THR A 7 9.57 21.22 -4.49
N ARG A 8 9.02 21.94 -3.50
CA ARG A 8 9.41 21.75 -2.09
C ARG A 8 9.12 20.32 -1.61
N ARG A 9 7.99 19.73 -1.99
CA ARG A 9 7.68 18.33 -1.63
C ARG A 9 8.64 17.34 -2.28
N ALA A 10 9.01 17.55 -3.54
CA ALA A 10 9.96 16.70 -4.24
C ALA A 10 11.35 16.76 -3.57
N VAL A 11 11.83 17.96 -3.26
CA VAL A 11 13.13 18.17 -2.58
C VAL A 11 13.14 17.49 -1.21
N VAL A 12 12.10 17.67 -0.40
CA VAL A 12 12.00 17.03 0.92
C VAL A 12 11.95 15.51 0.78
N ARG A 13 11.23 14.97 -0.21
CA ARG A 13 11.19 13.52 -0.47
C ARG A 13 12.57 12.97 -0.74
N ILE A 14 13.30 13.60 -1.66
CA ILE A 14 14.66 13.18 -2.04
C ILE A 14 15.60 13.26 -0.83
N ALA A 15 15.56 14.35 -0.07
CA ALA A 15 16.39 14.51 1.12
C ALA A 15 16.11 13.41 2.17
N VAL A 16 14.83 13.11 2.43
CA VAL A 16 14.43 12.06 3.37
C VAL A 16 14.84 10.69 2.87
N THR A 17 14.67 10.41 1.57
CA THR A 17 15.15 9.16 0.98
C THR A 17 16.67 9.02 1.14
N GLY A 18 17.44 10.08 0.92
CA GLY A 18 18.89 10.09 1.15
C GLY A 18 19.27 9.82 2.60
N VAL A 19 18.64 10.50 3.55
CA VAL A 19 18.86 10.27 5.00
C VAL A 19 18.50 8.84 5.38
N MET A 20 17.35 8.33 4.94
CA MET A 20 16.94 6.95 5.21
C MET A 20 17.88 5.93 4.58
N THR A 21 18.41 6.21 3.39
CA THR A 21 19.44 5.35 2.75
C THR A 21 20.70 5.28 3.61
N GLY A 22 21.17 6.42 4.12
CA GLY A 22 22.31 6.48 5.03
C GLY A 22 22.06 5.76 6.36
N LEU A 23 20.85 5.89 6.92
CA LEU A 23 20.45 5.16 8.13
C LEU A 23 20.38 3.65 7.89
N VAL A 24 19.78 3.20 6.78
CA VAL A 24 19.78 1.78 6.42
C VAL A 24 21.22 1.27 6.32
N MET A 25 22.10 1.97 5.59
CA MET A 25 23.51 1.57 5.46
C MET A 25 24.20 1.47 6.83
N ALA A 26 24.09 2.52 7.67
CA ALA A 26 24.73 2.55 8.98
C ALA A 26 24.22 1.43 9.89
N PHE A 27 22.90 1.18 9.93
CA PHE A 27 22.33 0.12 10.77
C PHE A 27 22.54 -1.28 10.17
N THR A 28 22.79 -1.41 8.86
CA THR A 28 23.26 -2.66 8.26
C THR A 28 24.71 -2.95 8.66
N TYR A 29 25.52 -1.93 8.96
CA TYR A 29 26.86 -2.15 9.52
C TYR A 29 26.80 -2.64 10.98
N PHE A 30 25.89 -2.07 11.76
CA PHE A 30 25.71 -2.42 13.16
C PHE A 30 24.79 -3.64 13.30
N GLY A 31 25.35 -4.83 13.40
CA GLY A 31 24.61 -6.03 13.79
C GLY A 31 24.73 -6.36 15.28
N VAL A 32 23.72 -7.04 15.79
CA VAL A 32 23.70 -7.61 17.13
C VAL A 32 24.13 -9.07 17.04
N ASN A 33 25.15 -9.44 17.79
CA ASN A 33 25.57 -10.82 17.92
C ASN A 33 24.68 -11.53 18.97
N LEU A 34 23.86 -12.46 18.51
CA LEU A 34 22.99 -13.33 19.33
C LEU A 34 23.63 -14.71 19.52
N GLY A 35 24.95 -14.76 19.74
CA GLY A 35 25.72 -15.98 19.91
C GLY A 35 26.12 -16.59 18.56
N THR A 36 25.32 -17.53 18.06
CA THR A 36 25.59 -18.20 16.76
C THR A 36 25.02 -17.45 15.56
N ALA A 37 24.22 -16.42 15.79
CA ALA A 37 23.58 -15.61 14.77
C ALA A 37 24.02 -14.15 14.85
N TYR A 38 24.41 -13.57 13.72
CA TYR A 38 24.65 -12.14 13.59
C TYR A 38 23.43 -11.52 12.90
N VAL A 39 22.73 -10.63 13.60
CA VAL A 39 21.49 -10.02 13.11
C VAL A 39 21.72 -8.57 12.75
N ASN A 40 21.54 -8.22 11.47
CA ASN A 40 21.65 -6.83 11.01
C ASN A 40 20.47 -5.97 11.45
N LEU A 41 20.75 -4.80 12.06
CA LEU A 41 19.70 -3.86 12.47
C LEU A 41 19.12 -3.07 11.28
N GLY A 42 19.76 -3.14 10.12
CA GLY A 42 19.30 -2.51 8.87
C GLY A 42 17.88 -2.90 8.47
N ASP A 43 17.46 -4.13 8.76
CA ASP A 43 16.10 -4.63 8.51
C ASP A 43 15.02 -3.76 9.14
N ALA A 44 15.24 -3.34 10.38
CA ALA A 44 14.31 -2.45 11.07
C ALA A 44 14.18 -1.10 10.35
N MET A 45 15.30 -0.58 9.82
CA MET A 45 15.32 0.69 9.08
C MET A 45 14.68 0.56 7.69
N VAL A 46 14.83 -0.57 7.01
CA VAL A 46 14.17 -0.87 5.72
C VAL A 46 12.65 -0.85 5.91
N LEU A 47 12.15 -1.60 6.90
CA LEU A 47 10.72 -1.66 7.22
C LEU A 47 10.20 -0.29 7.67
N ALA A 48 10.94 0.43 8.52
CA ALA A 48 10.57 1.77 8.96
C ALA A 48 10.51 2.77 7.79
N ALA A 49 11.46 2.72 6.84
CA ALA A 49 11.47 3.58 5.66
C ALA A 49 10.20 3.40 4.81
N GLY A 50 9.81 2.14 4.55
CA GLY A 50 8.58 1.81 3.84
C GLY A 50 7.33 2.24 4.62
N ALA A 51 7.23 1.86 5.89
CA ALA A 51 6.10 2.14 6.77
C ALA A 51 5.83 3.63 6.95
N LEU A 52 6.89 4.43 7.11
CA LEU A 52 6.79 5.87 7.32
C LEU A 52 6.63 6.60 5.98
N PHE A 53 7.55 6.41 5.04
CA PHE A 53 7.68 7.30 3.87
C PHE A 53 7.16 6.69 2.57
N GLY A 54 6.59 5.49 2.61
CA GLY A 54 5.95 4.82 1.48
C GLY A 54 6.92 4.02 0.60
N PRO A 55 6.39 3.41 -0.47
CA PRO A 55 7.07 2.34 -1.20
C PRO A 55 8.30 2.82 -1.97
N VAL A 56 8.25 4.00 -2.58
CA VAL A 56 9.40 4.54 -3.33
C VAL A 56 10.58 4.82 -2.40
N THR A 57 10.30 5.45 -1.25
CA THR A 57 11.35 5.73 -0.25
C THR A 57 11.87 4.44 0.36
N GLY A 58 10.99 3.51 0.73
CA GLY A 58 11.38 2.20 1.25
C GLY A 58 12.23 1.41 0.27
N MET A 59 11.87 1.42 -1.02
CA MET A 59 12.61 0.73 -2.07
C MET A 59 14.03 1.28 -2.25
N ILE A 60 14.14 2.59 -2.39
CA ILE A 60 15.44 3.23 -2.63
C ILE A 60 16.31 3.13 -1.37
N ALA A 61 15.76 3.48 -0.20
CA ALA A 61 16.51 3.45 1.05
C ALA A 61 16.92 2.03 1.44
N GLY A 62 16.00 1.07 1.34
CA GLY A 62 16.26 -0.32 1.68
C GLY A 62 17.25 -0.96 0.72
N GLY A 63 17.01 -0.85 -0.59
CA GLY A 63 17.86 -1.43 -1.62
C GLY A 63 19.25 -0.80 -1.64
N LEU A 64 19.35 0.52 -1.85
CA LEU A 64 20.66 1.18 -1.96
C LEU A 64 21.43 1.16 -0.65
N GLY A 65 20.76 1.40 0.48
CA GLY A 65 21.45 1.46 1.77
C GLY A 65 22.09 0.12 2.14
N ALA A 66 21.34 -0.98 1.97
CA ALA A 66 21.87 -2.31 2.25
C ALA A 66 22.89 -2.77 1.21
N MET A 67 22.64 -2.50 -0.09
CA MET A 67 23.59 -2.82 -1.16
C MET A 67 24.94 -2.13 -0.95
N LEU A 68 24.95 -0.85 -0.58
CA LEU A 68 26.20 -0.11 -0.34
C LEU A 68 26.99 -0.70 0.83
N MET A 69 26.29 -1.23 1.85
CA MET A 69 26.94 -1.90 2.97
C MET A 69 27.50 -3.26 2.56
N ASP A 70 26.75 -4.05 1.79
CA ASP A 70 27.24 -5.31 1.23
C ASP A 70 28.43 -5.10 0.31
N LEU A 71 28.47 -4.02 -0.48
CA LEU A 71 29.62 -3.71 -1.32
C LEU A 71 30.93 -3.54 -0.52
N ILE A 72 30.83 -3.15 0.75
CA ILE A 72 31.97 -2.97 1.64
C ILE A 72 32.32 -4.26 2.39
N VAL A 73 31.32 -5.01 2.89
CA VAL A 73 31.54 -6.15 3.79
C VAL A 73 31.37 -7.50 3.10
N TYR A 74 30.38 -7.65 2.22
CA TYR A 74 30.06 -8.88 1.49
C TYR A 74 29.86 -8.61 -0.01
N PRO A 75 30.92 -8.24 -0.75
CA PRO A 75 30.76 -7.67 -2.10
C PRO A 75 30.14 -8.60 -3.13
N ALA A 76 30.06 -9.90 -2.84
CA ALA A 76 29.46 -10.86 -3.75
C ALA A 76 27.92 -10.85 -3.75
N THR A 77 27.29 -10.42 -2.65
CA THR A 77 25.82 -10.47 -2.50
C THR A 77 25.14 -9.15 -2.85
N PHE A 78 25.91 -8.07 -3.09
CA PHE A 78 25.39 -6.71 -3.16
C PHE A 78 24.22 -6.52 -4.14
N VAL A 79 24.30 -7.08 -5.36
CA VAL A 79 23.23 -6.97 -6.38
C VAL A 79 21.97 -7.65 -5.90
N PHE A 80 22.08 -8.82 -5.28
CA PHE A 80 20.92 -9.53 -4.76
C PHE A 80 20.28 -8.77 -3.61
N THR A 81 21.09 -8.25 -2.69
CA THR A 81 20.63 -7.40 -1.58
C THR A 81 19.90 -6.16 -2.07
N LEU A 82 20.37 -5.51 -3.15
CA LEU A 82 19.67 -4.38 -3.77
C LEU A 82 18.21 -4.72 -4.10
N PHE A 83 17.98 -5.85 -4.77
CA PHE A 83 16.65 -6.27 -5.18
C PHE A 83 15.81 -6.78 -4.01
N ILE A 84 16.38 -7.63 -3.14
CA ILE A 84 15.67 -8.21 -2.00
C ILE A 84 15.21 -7.10 -1.05
N LYS A 85 16.13 -6.25 -0.59
CA LYS A 85 15.83 -5.16 0.35
C LYS A 85 15.03 -4.04 -0.30
N GLY A 86 15.26 -3.78 -1.59
CA GLY A 86 14.47 -2.84 -2.36
C GLY A 86 13.00 -3.28 -2.43
N ILE A 87 12.74 -4.53 -2.79
CA ILE A 87 11.37 -5.05 -2.87
C ILE A 87 10.75 -5.15 -1.48
N GLU A 88 11.50 -5.56 -0.46
CA GLU A 88 11.04 -5.60 0.94
C GLU A 88 10.55 -4.22 1.41
N GLY A 89 11.36 -3.17 1.23
CA GLY A 89 10.98 -1.81 1.60
C GLY A 89 9.80 -1.27 0.78
N ALA A 90 9.74 -1.61 -0.51
CA ALA A 90 8.61 -1.28 -1.37
C ALA A 90 7.32 -1.96 -0.88
N LEU A 91 7.38 -3.27 -0.63
CA LEU A 91 6.27 -4.10 -0.18
C LEU A 91 5.72 -3.60 1.16
N CYS A 92 6.61 -3.31 2.11
CA CYS A 92 6.23 -2.72 3.39
C CYS A 92 5.48 -1.39 3.20
N GLY A 93 6.02 -0.51 2.35
CA GLY A 93 5.36 0.76 2.02
C GLY A 93 4.01 0.58 1.33
N VAL A 94 3.86 -0.39 0.41
CA VAL A 94 2.58 -0.71 -0.23
C VAL A 94 1.55 -1.17 0.80
N LEU A 95 1.92 -2.14 1.64
CA LEU A 95 1.03 -2.76 2.60
C LEU A 95 0.56 -1.75 3.66
N LEU A 96 1.48 -0.98 4.24
CA LEU A 96 1.15 -0.10 5.38
C LEU A 96 0.53 1.23 4.95
N LYS A 97 0.87 1.77 3.76
CA LYS A 97 0.31 3.05 3.29
C LYS A 97 -0.93 2.92 2.43
N TYR A 98 -1.11 1.81 1.72
CA TYR A 98 -2.21 1.68 0.76
C TYR A 98 -3.16 0.54 1.08
N ALA A 99 -2.67 -0.65 1.42
CA ALA A 99 -3.54 -1.80 1.68
C ALA A 99 -4.24 -1.68 3.05
N LEU A 100 -3.47 -1.42 4.11
CA LEU A 100 -3.96 -1.42 5.48
C LEU A 100 -5.00 -0.31 5.78
N PRO A 101 -4.85 0.94 5.31
CA PRO A 101 -5.86 1.98 5.52
C PRO A 101 -7.17 1.66 4.79
N LYS A 102 -7.11 1.02 3.62
CA LYS A 102 -8.31 0.58 2.86
C LYS A 102 -9.08 -0.51 3.60
N LEU A 103 -8.37 -1.45 4.22
CA LEU A 103 -8.97 -2.59 4.91
C LEU A 103 -9.64 -2.19 6.24
N THR A 104 -9.00 -1.31 7.01
CA THR A 104 -9.47 -0.94 8.36
C THR A 104 -10.41 0.26 8.40
N ARG A 105 -10.52 1.02 7.30
CA ARG A 105 -11.28 2.29 7.17
C ARG A 105 -11.08 3.28 8.34
N GLY A 106 -9.96 3.20 9.07
CA GLY A 106 -9.66 4.08 10.20
C GLY A 106 -10.46 3.83 11.48
N ARG A 107 -11.30 2.77 11.56
CA ARG A 107 -12.23 2.58 12.68
C ARG A 107 -11.71 1.69 13.82
N TYR A 108 -10.55 1.04 13.65
CA TYR A 108 -10.04 0.05 14.61
C TYR A 108 -8.52 0.20 14.85
N PRO A 109 -8.10 1.02 15.84
CA PRO A 109 -6.68 1.32 16.05
C PRO A 109 -5.86 0.08 16.45
N LEU A 110 -6.42 -0.81 17.29
CA LEU A 110 -5.73 -2.04 17.68
C LEU A 110 -5.54 -3.00 16.49
N LEU A 111 -6.58 -3.14 15.66
CA LEU A 111 -6.52 -3.96 14.46
C LEU A 111 -5.48 -3.44 13.45
N GLN A 112 -5.32 -2.11 13.34
CA GLN A 112 -4.28 -1.51 12.51
C GLN A 112 -2.87 -1.85 12.99
N VAL A 113 -2.64 -1.88 14.30
CA VAL A 113 -1.34 -2.28 14.86
C VAL A 113 -1.07 -3.76 14.55
N ILE A 114 -2.04 -4.64 14.82
CA ILE A 114 -1.90 -6.09 14.60
C ILE A 114 -1.63 -6.39 13.12
N LEU A 115 -2.44 -5.84 12.21
CA LEU A 115 -2.27 -6.05 10.78
C LEU A 115 -1.00 -5.37 10.23
N GLY A 116 -0.57 -4.25 10.82
CA GLY A 116 0.69 -3.60 10.47
C GLY A 116 1.90 -4.45 10.85
N ILE A 117 1.90 -5.05 12.05
CA ILE A 117 2.92 -6.02 12.48
C ILE A 117 2.90 -7.25 11.57
N ALA A 118 1.72 -7.79 11.27
CA ALA A 118 1.59 -8.94 10.36
C ALA A 118 2.12 -8.62 8.95
N ALA A 119 1.87 -7.42 8.43
CA ALA A 119 2.40 -6.97 7.15
C ALA A 119 3.92 -6.81 7.16
N MET A 120 4.51 -6.29 8.24
CA MET A 120 5.97 -6.22 8.41
C MET A 120 6.59 -7.62 8.50
N MET A 121 5.96 -8.55 9.22
CA MET A 121 6.38 -9.96 9.25
C MET A 121 6.34 -10.61 7.87
N LEU A 122 5.32 -10.32 7.06
CA LEU A 122 5.25 -10.81 5.67
C LEU A 122 6.42 -10.27 4.83
N CYS A 123 6.81 -9.02 5.03
CA CYS A 123 7.97 -8.43 4.36
C CYS A 123 9.28 -9.11 4.79
N ALA A 124 9.44 -9.37 6.08
CA ALA A 124 10.60 -10.09 6.63
C ALA A 124 10.68 -11.54 6.09
N LEU A 125 9.55 -12.23 5.94
CA LEU A 125 9.51 -13.56 5.32
C LEU A 125 9.86 -13.53 3.83
N PHE A 126 9.42 -12.49 3.11
CA PHE A 126 9.83 -12.27 1.73
C PHE A 126 11.36 -12.10 1.62
N MET A 127 11.96 -11.33 2.54
CA MET A 127 13.40 -11.14 2.61
C MET A 127 14.14 -12.46 2.85
N ALA A 128 13.72 -13.25 3.85
CA ALA A 128 14.31 -14.55 4.13
C ALA A 128 14.19 -15.53 2.95
N ALA A 129 13.04 -15.55 2.27
CA ALA A 129 12.84 -16.35 1.06
C ALA A 129 13.74 -15.89 -0.10
N GLY A 130 13.95 -14.57 -0.23
CA GLY A 130 14.89 -13.98 -1.19
C GLY A 130 16.31 -14.46 -0.96
N TYR A 131 16.83 -14.35 0.26
CA TYR A 131 18.19 -14.81 0.59
C TYR A 131 18.35 -16.32 0.44
N PHE A 132 17.37 -17.10 0.89
CA PHE A 132 17.34 -18.54 0.65
C PHE A 132 17.44 -18.88 -0.84
N GLY A 133 16.64 -18.22 -1.70
CA GLY A 133 16.69 -18.40 -3.15
C GLY A 133 18.06 -18.05 -3.73
N THR A 134 18.68 -16.98 -3.26
CA THR A 134 20.03 -16.58 -3.72
C THR A 134 21.11 -17.57 -3.31
N ASN A 135 21.02 -18.12 -2.10
CA ASN A 135 21.92 -19.16 -1.62
C ASN A 135 21.78 -20.45 -2.42
N VAL A 136 20.56 -20.92 -2.70
CA VAL A 136 20.39 -22.15 -3.48
C VAL A 136 20.85 -21.97 -4.93
N LEU A 137 20.49 -20.85 -5.57
CA LEU A 137 20.66 -20.71 -7.02
C LEU A 137 22.02 -20.14 -7.43
N PHE A 138 22.59 -19.23 -6.64
CA PHE A 138 23.73 -18.43 -7.09
C PHE A 138 24.96 -18.53 -6.19
N TRP A 139 24.79 -18.42 -4.87
CA TRP A 139 25.89 -18.09 -3.97
C TRP A 139 26.24 -19.13 -2.90
N GLY A 140 25.32 -20.03 -2.55
CA GLY A 140 25.52 -20.95 -1.42
C GLY A 140 26.70 -21.90 -1.60
N GLU A 141 27.15 -22.48 -0.48
CA GLU A 141 28.24 -23.44 -0.45
C GLU A 141 27.88 -24.71 -1.26
N GLY A 142 28.64 -24.98 -2.33
CA GLY A 142 28.49 -26.15 -3.19
C GLY A 142 28.54 -25.84 -4.69
N ASP A 143 28.81 -26.87 -5.48
CA ASP A 143 29.05 -26.75 -6.94
C ASP A 143 27.75 -26.74 -7.77
N SER A 144 26.64 -27.19 -7.19
CA SER A 144 25.33 -27.27 -7.83
C SER A 144 24.19 -26.79 -6.92
N PRO A 145 23.02 -26.40 -7.46
CA PRO A 145 21.86 -26.03 -6.63
C PRO A 145 21.43 -27.12 -5.64
N ALA A 146 21.56 -28.40 -6.02
CA ALA A 146 21.24 -29.52 -5.14
C ALA A 146 22.19 -29.61 -3.94
N THR A 147 23.49 -29.34 -4.14
CA THR A 147 24.48 -29.34 -3.06
C THR A 147 24.38 -28.09 -2.18
N ARG A 148 23.88 -26.96 -2.71
CA ARG A 148 23.70 -25.70 -1.98
C ARG A 148 22.49 -25.69 -1.04
N LEU A 149 21.55 -26.60 -1.25
CA LEU A 149 20.31 -26.66 -0.49
C LEU A 149 20.54 -26.85 1.00
N SER A 150 21.51 -27.69 1.39
CA SER A 150 21.83 -27.95 2.80
C SER A 150 22.30 -26.69 3.52
N GLY A 151 23.24 -25.95 2.93
CA GLY A 151 23.72 -24.68 3.49
C GLY A 151 22.62 -23.63 3.58
N ALA A 152 21.81 -23.50 2.52
CA ALA A 152 20.68 -22.57 2.51
C ALA A 152 19.63 -22.89 3.58
N LEU A 153 19.35 -24.17 3.84
CA LEU A 153 18.44 -24.61 4.91
C LEU A 153 18.97 -24.34 6.31
N LEU A 154 20.29 -24.37 6.51
CA LEU A 154 20.91 -24.01 7.79
C LEU A 154 20.87 -22.50 8.04
N GLN A 155 20.95 -21.69 6.98
CA GLN A 155 20.89 -20.23 7.09
C GLN A 155 19.46 -19.69 7.23
N LEU A 156 18.46 -20.36 6.65
CA LEU A 156 17.07 -19.91 6.65
C LEU A 156 16.51 -19.58 8.06
N PRO A 157 16.72 -20.38 9.13
CA PRO A 157 16.30 -20.01 10.48
C PRO A 157 16.95 -18.72 11.00
N ILE A 158 18.20 -18.46 10.62
CA ILE A 158 18.93 -17.24 10.99
C ILE A 158 18.31 -16.03 10.29
N ASP A 159 18.02 -16.13 8.99
CA ASP A 159 17.39 -15.06 8.23
C ASP A 159 15.97 -14.75 8.73
N ILE A 160 15.21 -15.79 9.11
CA ILE A 160 13.88 -15.62 9.73
C ILE A 160 14.00 -14.93 11.09
N ALA A 161 14.95 -15.35 11.94
CA ALA A 161 15.17 -14.73 13.24
C ALA A 161 15.60 -13.26 13.10
N GLN A 162 16.50 -12.97 12.16
CA GLN A 162 16.92 -11.62 11.82
C GLN A 162 15.74 -10.76 11.38
N GLY A 163 14.91 -11.27 10.47
CA GLY A 163 13.71 -10.58 10.01
C GLY A 163 12.69 -10.33 11.15
N ALA A 164 12.52 -11.29 12.06
CA ALA A 164 11.64 -11.15 13.22
C ALA A 164 12.14 -10.08 14.20
N VAL A 165 13.44 -10.04 14.48
CA VAL A 165 14.07 -8.99 15.31
C VAL A 165 13.91 -7.63 14.63
N GLY A 166 14.20 -7.53 13.33
CA GLY A 166 14.00 -6.31 12.55
C GLY A 166 12.56 -5.80 12.59
N CYS A 167 11.59 -6.71 12.44
CA CYS A 167 10.16 -6.40 12.56
C CYS A 167 9.80 -5.92 13.97
N ALA A 168 10.29 -6.57 15.03
CA ALA A 168 10.03 -6.17 16.40
C ALA A 168 10.54 -4.75 16.70
N ILE A 169 11.76 -4.43 16.24
CA ILE A 169 12.36 -3.10 16.38
C ILE A 169 11.59 -2.07 15.55
N ALA A 170 11.24 -2.38 14.30
CA ALA A 170 10.44 -1.48 13.46
C ALA A 170 9.07 -1.19 14.08
N ALA A 171 8.38 -2.22 14.59
CA ALA A 171 7.10 -2.08 15.28
C ALA A 171 7.23 -1.21 16.54
N LEU A 172 8.30 -1.38 17.33
CA LEU A 172 8.58 -0.54 18.49
C LEU A 172 8.78 0.93 18.08
N LEU A 173 9.58 1.18 17.04
CA LEU A 173 9.83 2.54 16.54
C LEU A 173 8.55 3.21 16.02
N ILE A 174 7.73 2.48 15.28
CA ILE A 174 6.51 3.01 14.67
C ILE A 174 5.44 3.25 15.74
N TYR A 175 5.14 2.24 16.57
CA TYR A 175 3.95 2.27 17.44
C TYR A 175 4.23 2.74 18.86
N ALA A 176 5.36 2.35 19.47
CA ALA A 176 5.67 2.73 20.85
C ALA A 176 6.31 4.13 20.90
N VAL A 177 7.33 4.37 20.07
CA VAL A 177 8.01 5.67 19.99
C VAL A 177 7.17 6.72 19.24
N ARG A 178 6.14 6.27 18.50
CA ARG A 178 5.25 7.13 17.70
C ARG A 178 6.05 7.97 16.71
N LEU A 179 7.01 7.32 16.03
CA LEU A 179 7.87 7.96 15.05
C LEU A 179 7.07 8.54 13.88
N ASP A 180 5.87 8.01 13.61
CA ASP A 180 4.88 8.56 12.70
C ASP A 180 4.48 10.01 13.07
N LYS A 181 4.24 10.29 14.35
CA LYS A 181 3.86 11.62 14.84
C LYS A 181 5.04 12.59 14.82
N ILE A 182 6.22 12.10 15.15
CA ILE A 182 7.45 12.90 15.13
C ILE A 182 7.76 13.31 13.69
N ALA A 183 7.74 12.36 12.76
CA ALA A 183 7.94 12.65 11.34
C ALA A 183 6.88 13.65 10.83
N ALA A 184 5.60 13.49 11.22
CA ALA A 184 4.54 14.42 10.83
C ALA A 184 4.80 15.87 11.29
N ARG A 185 5.46 16.09 12.44
CA ARG A 185 5.81 17.43 12.95
C ARG A 185 6.85 18.16 12.09
N PHE A 186 7.73 17.44 11.41
CA PHE A 186 8.78 18.04 10.56
C PHE A 186 8.30 18.48 9.17
N SER A 187 7.00 18.78 8.98
CA SER A 187 6.38 18.98 7.66
C SER A 187 6.51 17.79 6.69
N LEU A 188 6.90 16.60 7.18
CA LEU A 188 6.87 15.36 6.40
C LEU A 188 5.46 14.78 6.32
N GLY A 189 4.47 15.36 7.03
CA GLY A 189 3.08 14.92 7.01
C GLY A 189 2.52 14.78 5.59
N ASP A 190 2.83 15.71 4.68
CA ASP A 190 2.43 15.66 3.26
C ASP A 190 3.05 14.48 2.47
N LEU A 191 4.12 13.88 3.00
CA LEU A 191 4.84 12.74 2.47
C LEU A 191 4.38 11.42 3.09
N LEU A 192 4.05 11.43 4.39
CA LEU A 192 3.53 10.28 5.12
C LEU A 192 2.06 10.01 4.79
N ILE A 193 1.29 11.06 4.48
CA ILE A 193 -0.09 11.00 4.03
C ILE A 193 -0.06 10.88 2.51
N VAL A 194 -0.12 9.66 2.00
CA VAL A 194 -0.38 9.45 0.58
C VAL A 194 -1.82 9.84 0.27
N ASN A 195 -1.97 11.11 -0.09
CA ASN A 195 -2.95 11.71 -0.97
C ASN A 195 -4.35 11.06 -1.00
N ASN A 196 -5.21 11.49 -0.07
CA ASN A 196 -6.66 11.32 -0.17
C ASN A 196 -7.29 12.22 -1.27
N LYS A 197 -6.51 13.06 -1.98
CA LYS A 197 -7.03 13.97 -3.02
C LYS A 197 -7.44 13.28 -4.32
N GLY A 198 -7.15 11.98 -4.48
CA GLY A 198 -7.75 11.19 -5.55
C GLY A 198 -9.26 10.99 -5.35
N LYS A 199 -9.72 10.96 -4.09
CA LYS A 199 -11.12 10.78 -3.74
C LYS A 199 -11.94 12.06 -3.91
N GLU A 200 -11.35 13.21 -3.60
CA GLU A 200 -12.01 14.52 -3.80
C GLU A 200 -12.17 14.85 -5.28
N ARG A 201 -11.18 14.54 -6.13
CA ARG A 201 -11.29 14.75 -7.58
C ARG A 201 -12.25 13.79 -8.27
N ALA A 202 -12.32 12.53 -7.82
CA ALA A 202 -13.28 11.54 -8.34
C ALA A 202 -14.71 11.85 -7.89
N ALA A 203 -14.92 12.25 -6.62
CA ALA A 203 -16.22 12.67 -6.12
C ALA A 203 -16.69 13.99 -6.77
N GLN A 204 -15.77 14.88 -7.13
CA GLN A 204 -16.09 16.14 -7.80
C GLN A 204 -16.32 15.96 -9.31
N SER A 205 -15.69 14.97 -9.95
CA SER A 205 -16.02 14.59 -11.34
C SER A 205 -17.33 13.83 -11.45
N GLU A 206 -17.65 12.94 -10.49
CA GLU A 206 -18.98 12.29 -10.41
C GLU A 206 -20.10 13.29 -10.08
N SER A 207 -19.85 14.30 -9.25
CA SER A 207 -20.86 15.33 -8.96
C SER A 207 -21.10 16.31 -10.12
N LEU A 208 -20.16 16.43 -11.06
CA LEU A 208 -20.26 17.32 -12.24
C LEU A 208 -20.86 16.61 -13.46
N SER A 209 -20.87 15.28 -13.52
CA SER A 209 -21.57 14.52 -14.56
C SER A 209 -23.05 14.23 -14.24
N SER A 210 -23.43 14.25 -12.97
CA SER A 210 -24.80 13.97 -12.51
C SER A 210 -25.90 15.02 -12.82
N PRO A 211 -25.63 16.33 -13.05
CA PRO A 211 -26.71 17.28 -13.33
C PRO A 211 -27.39 17.06 -14.68
N ALA A 212 -26.64 16.60 -15.70
CA ALA A 212 -27.18 16.40 -17.04
C ALA A 212 -28.05 15.13 -17.14
N GLU A 213 -27.63 14.04 -16.51
CA GLU A 213 -28.40 12.78 -16.50
C GLU A 213 -29.70 12.93 -15.70
N ASN A 214 -29.71 13.67 -14.58
CA ASN A 214 -30.92 13.89 -13.78
C ASN A 214 -31.95 14.81 -14.47
N GLU A 215 -31.52 15.77 -15.30
CA GLU A 215 -32.46 16.61 -16.07
C GLU A 215 -33.04 15.88 -17.29
N GLU A 216 -32.25 15.04 -17.97
CA GLU A 216 -32.70 14.27 -19.12
C GLU A 216 -33.66 13.15 -18.69
N GLN A 217 -33.32 12.44 -17.62
CA GLN A 217 -34.16 11.39 -17.04
C GLN A 217 -35.41 11.96 -16.35
N GLY A 218 -35.35 13.20 -15.83
CA GLY A 218 -36.52 13.94 -15.35
C GLY A 218 -37.48 14.36 -16.47
N ARG A 219 -36.97 14.71 -17.66
CA ARG A 219 -37.79 15.06 -18.83
C ARG A 219 -38.40 13.83 -19.50
N GLU A 220 -37.67 12.71 -19.60
CA GLU A 220 -38.21 11.45 -20.11
C GLU A 220 -39.34 10.92 -19.23
N ASN A 221 -39.15 10.89 -17.91
CA ASN A 221 -40.19 10.41 -16.98
C ASN A 221 -41.44 11.32 -16.97
N ALA A 222 -41.27 12.63 -17.21
CA ALA A 222 -42.39 13.57 -17.31
C ALA A 222 -43.15 13.45 -18.65
N ALA A 223 -42.45 13.11 -19.75
CA ALA A 223 -43.08 12.84 -21.04
C ALA A 223 -43.85 11.51 -21.00
N GLU A 224 -43.26 10.45 -20.42
CA GLU A 224 -43.89 9.13 -20.33
C GLU A 224 -45.14 9.12 -19.45
N ASN A 225 -45.16 9.92 -18.36
CA ASN A 225 -46.36 10.06 -17.52
C ASN A 225 -47.48 10.85 -18.22
N ASN A 226 -47.14 11.89 -18.98
CA ASN A 226 -48.15 12.65 -19.73
C ASN A 226 -48.77 11.84 -20.88
N ASP A 227 -48.00 10.95 -21.52
CA ASP A 227 -48.53 10.07 -22.56
C ASP A 227 -49.42 8.97 -21.97
N LYS A 228 -49.06 8.39 -20.81
CA LYS A 228 -49.92 7.44 -20.09
C LYS A 228 -51.22 8.06 -19.56
N GLU A 229 -51.21 9.32 -19.15
CA GLU A 229 -52.44 10.04 -18.75
C GLU A 229 -53.35 10.33 -19.95
N ARG A 230 -52.79 10.60 -21.14
CA ARG A 230 -53.57 10.79 -22.37
C ARG A 230 -54.17 9.47 -22.89
N GLU A 231 -53.41 8.39 -22.84
CA GLU A 231 -53.87 7.06 -23.26
C GLU A 231 -55.02 6.54 -22.36
N ASN A 232 -54.91 6.73 -21.04
CA ASN A 232 -55.99 6.39 -20.10
C ASN A 232 -57.25 7.25 -20.28
N ALA A 233 -57.10 8.53 -20.64
CA ALA A 233 -58.25 9.43 -20.87
C ALA A 233 -59.00 9.13 -22.18
N ASP A 234 -58.33 8.54 -23.17
CA ASP A 234 -58.95 8.13 -24.43
C ASP A 234 -59.63 6.75 -24.32
N ASP A 235 -59.10 5.82 -23.52
CA ASP A 235 -59.76 4.55 -23.21
C ASP A 235 -61.05 4.74 -22.39
N GLU A 236 -61.08 5.69 -21.46
CA GLU A 236 -62.29 6.00 -20.67
C GLU A 236 -63.42 6.62 -21.53
N LYS A 237 -63.05 7.34 -22.59
CA LYS A 237 -64.00 7.89 -23.59
C LYS A 237 -64.50 6.84 -24.58
N GLN A 238 -63.68 5.84 -24.94
CA GLN A 238 -64.12 4.73 -25.80
C GLN A 238 -65.01 3.73 -25.05
N GLY A 239 -64.71 3.44 -23.78
CA GLY A 239 -65.54 2.58 -22.93
C GLY A 239 -66.95 3.14 -22.69
N THR A 240 -67.07 4.45 -22.47
CA THR A 240 -68.37 5.13 -22.27
C THR A 240 -69.20 5.28 -23.55
N THR A 241 -68.56 5.20 -24.74
CA THR A 241 -69.25 5.25 -26.03
C THR A 241 -69.81 3.87 -26.44
N LEU A 242 -69.11 2.79 -26.12
CA LEU A 242 -69.57 1.42 -26.38
C LEU A 242 -70.74 0.99 -25.47
N GLU A 243 -70.77 1.41 -24.19
CA GLU A 243 -71.88 1.08 -23.28
C GLU A 243 -73.21 1.75 -23.67
N LYS A 244 -73.17 2.87 -24.41
CA LYS A 244 -74.37 3.53 -24.95
C LYS A 244 -74.88 2.90 -26.24
N SER A 245 -74.08 2.12 -26.96
CA SER A 245 -74.49 1.47 -28.22
C SER A 245 -75.19 0.12 -27.99
N ASP A 246 -74.92 -0.59 -26.89
CA ASP A 246 -75.54 -1.90 -26.62
C ASP A 246 -76.90 -1.81 -25.93
N LYS A 247 -77.21 -0.71 -25.23
CA LYS A 247 -78.54 -0.48 -24.62
C LYS A 247 -79.66 -0.17 -25.63
N ASN A 248 -79.36 -0.05 -26.92
CA ASN A 248 -80.35 0.31 -27.96
C ASN A 248 -80.66 -0.84 -28.94
N ARG A 249 -80.28 -2.09 -28.62
CA ARG A 249 -80.47 -3.27 -29.50
C ARG A 249 -81.50 -4.30 -29.01
N TYR A 250 -82.25 -3.98 -27.95
CA TYR A 250 -83.34 -4.79 -27.39
C TYR A 250 -84.59 -3.97 -27.02
N ASN A 251 -85.00 -3.03 -27.90
CA ASN A 251 -86.36 -2.49 -27.95
C ASN A 251 -86.88 -2.62 -29.36
#